data_AF-A0A7S4KYI6-F1
#
_entry.id   AF-A0A7S4KYI6-F1
#
_cell.length_a   1.000
_cell.length_b   1.000
_cell.length_c   1.000
_cell.angle_alpha   90.00
_cell.angle_beta   90.00
_cell.angle_gamma   90.00
#
_symmetry.space_group_name_H-M   'P 1'
#
loop_
_entity.id
_entity.type
_entity.pdbx_description
1 polymer ?
#
loop_
_entity_poly.entity_id
_entity_poly.type
_entity_poly.pdbx_seq_one_letter_code
_entity_poly.pdbx_strand_id
1 'polypeptide(L)'
;HKLNSLTRGFSKLNKVMKSLCVNELSLWPRFQQIIQDDLENLLPKNNVIEMFISLTPCMKAIQKALVDCVEACLKELKAMKISLPDLNFPDVMSDVLESVINEYLDPIFHTLTTKAKQILSDLKFFRKLSKYLLNYDCVTFYRVLDTFRNNDVNNVSGWVFLPCGESLFRHADNRLKQIEKKKEEKKERSVNGVEEEMGMEESPKWNILSNVLSEIMEGRDVMDPGRV
;
A
#
# COMPACT_ATOMS: atom_id res chain seq x y z
N HIS A 1 -21.63 -3.82 -3.41
CA HIS A 1 -21.29 -2.83 -4.48
C HIS A 1 -21.22 -1.45 -3.84
N LYS A 2 -20.06 -0.76 -3.88
CA LYS A 2 -19.83 0.52 -3.17
C LYS A 2 -20.83 1.59 -3.66
N LEU A 3 -21.50 2.29 -2.74
CA LEU A 3 -22.40 3.44 -2.99
C LEU A 3 -21.76 4.49 -3.92
N ASN A 4 -20.43 4.59 -3.87
CA ASN A 4 -19.59 5.41 -4.75
C ASN A 4 -19.86 5.19 -6.25
N SER A 5 -20.36 4.03 -6.66
CA SER A 5 -20.74 3.79 -8.06
C SER A 5 -21.98 4.56 -8.49
N LEU A 6 -22.92 4.82 -7.58
CA LEU A 6 -24.17 5.56 -7.84
C LEU A 6 -23.98 7.08 -7.73
N THR A 7 -23.00 7.52 -6.92
CA THR A 7 -22.65 8.94 -6.76
C THR A 7 -21.65 9.44 -7.80
N ARG A 8 -21.02 8.54 -8.57
CA ARG A 8 -20.03 8.92 -9.60
C ARG A 8 -20.69 9.34 -10.92
N GLY A 9 -20.23 10.46 -11.45
CA GLY A 9 -20.69 11.05 -12.72
C GLY A 9 -21.97 11.89 -12.57
N PHE A 10 -22.41 12.51 -13.66
CA PHE A 10 -23.59 13.39 -13.64
C PHE A 10 -24.91 12.60 -13.56
N SER A 11 -25.65 12.83 -12.45
CA SER A 11 -27.02 12.36 -12.24
C SER A 11 -27.25 10.85 -12.41
N LYS A 12 -26.25 10.02 -12.11
CA LYS A 12 -26.32 8.56 -12.30
C LYS A 12 -27.40 7.92 -11.44
N LEU A 13 -27.55 8.34 -10.18
CA LEU A 13 -28.64 7.89 -9.30
C LEU A 13 -30.02 8.09 -9.94
N ASN A 14 -30.29 9.29 -10.45
CA ASN A 14 -31.57 9.61 -11.11
C ASN A 14 -31.79 8.77 -12.37
N LYS A 15 -30.75 8.51 -13.16
CA LYS A 15 -30.84 7.64 -14.34
C LYS A 15 -31.16 6.19 -13.96
N VAL A 16 -30.54 5.67 -12.90
CA VAL A 16 -30.79 4.31 -12.40
C VAL A 16 -32.20 4.20 -11.82
N MET A 17 -32.65 5.16 -11.02
CA MET A 17 -34.02 5.18 -10.48
C MET A 17 -35.06 5.22 -11.60
N LYS A 18 -34.85 6.06 -12.61
CA LYS A 18 -35.71 6.11 -13.82
C LYS A 18 -35.70 4.78 -14.58
N SER A 19 -34.53 4.15 -14.76
CA SER A 19 -34.42 2.86 -15.43
C SER A 19 -35.08 1.71 -14.66
N LEU A 20 -35.14 1.80 -13.34
CA LEU A 20 -35.80 0.82 -12.48
C LEU A 20 -37.27 1.16 -12.21
N CYS A 21 -37.77 2.28 -12.74
CA CYS A 21 -39.12 2.79 -12.51
C CYS A 21 -39.46 2.96 -11.01
N VAL A 22 -38.48 3.39 -10.21
CA VAL A 22 -38.67 3.61 -8.76
C VAL A 22 -38.69 5.11 -8.47
N ASN A 23 -39.68 5.54 -7.68
CA ASN A 23 -39.86 6.94 -7.31
C ASN A 23 -39.24 7.30 -5.95
N GLU A 24 -39.07 6.32 -5.06
CA GLU A 24 -38.58 6.52 -3.69
C GLU A 24 -37.24 5.82 -3.45
N LEU A 25 -36.35 6.49 -2.72
CA LEU A 25 -35.05 5.97 -2.33
C LEU A 25 -34.92 6.00 -0.81
N SER A 26 -34.89 4.82 -0.19
CA SER A 26 -34.58 4.68 1.23
C SER A 26 -33.09 4.43 1.42
N LEU A 27 -32.38 5.39 2.02
CA LEU A 27 -30.97 5.25 2.39
C LEU A 27 -30.87 4.86 3.87
N TRP A 28 -30.05 3.85 4.15
CA TRP A 28 -29.81 3.35 5.51
C TRP A 28 -28.31 3.45 5.86
N PRO A 29 -27.77 4.66 6.08
CA PRO A 29 -26.37 4.82 6.47
C PRO A 29 -26.13 4.38 7.92
N ARG A 30 -24.91 3.90 8.21
CA ARG A 30 -24.53 3.44 9.55
C ARG A 30 -24.59 4.52 10.64
N PHE A 31 -24.57 5.79 10.27
CA PHE A 31 -24.67 6.93 11.19
C PHE A 31 -26.12 7.37 11.45
N GLN A 32 -27.12 6.67 10.90
CA GLN A 32 -28.52 6.94 11.20
C GLN A 32 -28.84 6.49 12.62
N GLN A 33 -29.50 7.36 13.38
CA GLN A 33 -29.74 7.19 14.82
C GLN A 33 -30.36 5.82 15.17
N ILE A 34 -31.40 5.38 14.46
CA ILE A 34 -32.07 4.09 14.71
C ILE A 34 -31.08 2.91 14.58
N ILE A 35 -30.24 2.93 13.54
CA ILE A 35 -29.24 1.88 13.31
C ILE A 35 -28.15 1.96 14.38
N GLN A 36 -27.75 3.16 14.77
CA GLN A 36 -26.73 3.36 15.78
C GLN A 36 -27.19 2.84 17.15
N ASP A 37 -28.42 3.16 17.55
CA ASP A 37 -29.01 2.68 18.80
C ASP A 37 -29.07 1.13 18.83
N ASP A 38 -29.48 0.51 17.72
CA ASP A 38 -29.49 -0.96 17.59
C ASP A 38 -28.07 -1.56 17.64
N LEU A 39 -27.10 -0.95 16.94
CA LEU A 39 -25.71 -1.41 16.91
C LEU A 39 -25.02 -1.26 18.26
N GLU A 40 -25.25 -0.15 18.98
CA GLU A 40 -24.68 0.10 20.30
C GLU A 40 -25.19 -0.89 21.36
N ASN A 41 -26.41 -1.39 21.19
CA ASN A 41 -27.00 -2.40 22.07
C ASN A 41 -26.51 -3.83 21.76
N LEU A 42 -26.22 -4.15 20.49
CA LEU A 42 -25.81 -5.49 20.04
C LEU A 42 -24.31 -5.72 20.06
N LEU A 43 -23.52 -4.67 19.81
CA LEU A 43 -22.07 -4.77 19.90
C LEU A 43 -21.70 -4.80 21.39
N PRO A 44 -21.15 -5.91 21.92
CA PRO A 44 -20.53 -5.85 23.24
C PRO A 44 -19.57 -4.67 23.22
N LYS A 45 -19.70 -3.76 24.18
CA LYS A 45 -18.89 -2.54 24.28
C LYS A 45 -17.41 -2.88 24.13
N ASN A 46 -16.95 -2.78 22.89
CA ASN A 46 -15.70 -2.16 22.49
C ASN A 46 -14.45 -2.58 23.27
N ASN A 47 -14.17 -3.88 23.37
CA ASN A 47 -12.78 -4.29 23.64
C ASN A 47 -11.99 -4.36 22.31
N VAL A 48 -12.10 -3.30 21.50
CA VAL A 48 -11.26 -3.11 20.32
C VAL A 48 -9.99 -2.41 20.81
N ILE A 49 -8.90 -3.17 20.87
CA ILE A 49 -7.60 -2.64 21.25
C ILE A 49 -6.89 -2.23 19.96
N GLU A 50 -6.78 -0.92 19.74
CA GLU A 50 -6.04 -0.36 18.60
C GLU A 50 -4.54 -0.39 18.89
N MET A 51 -3.78 -1.07 18.03
CA MET A 51 -2.33 -1.15 18.12
C MET A 51 -1.67 -0.45 16.94
N PHE A 52 -0.77 0.48 17.23
CA PHE A 52 -0.03 1.23 16.21
C PHE A 52 1.28 0.52 15.87
N ILE A 53 1.34 -0.05 14.67
CA ILE A 53 2.56 -0.72 14.16
C ILE A 53 3.38 0.29 13.37
N SER A 54 4.51 0.71 13.93
CA SER A 54 5.47 1.57 13.22
C SER A 54 6.26 0.78 12.19
N LEU A 55 6.36 1.32 10.97
CA LEU A 55 7.23 0.78 9.93
C LEU A 55 8.71 0.95 10.29
N THR A 56 9.54 0.00 9.83
CA THR A 56 10.99 0.07 9.97
C THR A 56 11.55 1.29 9.22
N PRO A 57 12.74 1.81 9.60
CA PRO A 57 13.35 2.94 8.91
C PRO A 57 13.57 2.69 7.42
N CYS A 58 13.96 1.47 7.02
CA CYS A 58 14.14 1.09 5.62
C CYS A 58 12.80 1.04 4.88
N MET A 59 11.74 0.47 5.47
CA MET A 59 10.39 0.50 4.87
C MET A 59 9.88 1.93 4.68
N LYS A 60 10.08 2.82 5.66
CA LYS A 60 9.72 4.25 5.54
C LYS A 60 10.48 4.93 4.41
N ALA A 61 11.78 4.65 4.27
CA ALA A 61 12.60 5.19 3.19
C ALA A 61 12.14 4.69 1.81
N ILE A 62 11.78 3.40 1.69
CA ILE A 62 11.19 2.83 0.46
C ILE A 62 9.86 3.50 0.14
N GLN A 63 8.97 3.69 1.12
CA GLN A 63 7.70 4.37 0.88
C GLN A 63 7.90 5.81 0.39
N LYS A 64 8.85 6.55 0.97
CA LYS A 64 9.18 7.90 0.51
C LYS A 64 9.69 7.89 -0.94
N ALA A 65 10.63 7.01 -1.25
CA ALA A 65 11.15 6.88 -2.62
C ALA A 65 10.04 6.49 -3.62
N LEU A 66 9.09 5.67 -3.20
CA LEU A 66 7.92 5.29 -4.01
C LEU A 66 6.97 6.48 -4.26
N VAL A 67 6.74 7.33 -3.24
CA VAL A 67 5.98 8.58 -3.40
C VAL A 67 6.66 9.47 -4.45
N ASP A 68 7.96 9.69 -4.32
CA ASP A 68 8.74 10.53 -5.24
C ASP A 68 8.67 10.01 -6.68
N CYS A 69 8.76 8.68 -6.88
CA CYS A 69 8.65 8.07 -8.20
C CYS A 69 7.25 8.19 -8.80
N VAL A 70 6.20 8.07 -7.99
CA VAL A 70 4.81 8.25 -8.43
C VAL A 70 4.57 9.70 -8.84
N GLU A 71 5.07 10.66 -8.06
CA GLU A 71 4.97 12.08 -8.41
C GLU A 71 5.72 12.42 -9.69
N ALA A 72 6.91 11.86 -9.90
CA ALA A 72 7.65 12.02 -11.15
C ALA A 72 6.85 11.47 -12.35
N CYS A 73 6.31 10.26 -12.23
CA CYS A 73 5.49 9.65 -13.28
C CYS A 73 4.20 10.45 -13.56
N LEU A 74 3.56 10.98 -12.53
CA LEU A 74 2.39 11.86 -12.67
C LEU A 74 2.73 13.16 -13.38
N LYS A 75 3.88 13.78 -13.07
CA LYS A 75 4.35 15.00 -13.76
C LYS A 75 4.57 14.73 -15.25
N GLU A 76 5.21 13.61 -15.58
CA GLU A 76 5.38 13.19 -16.98
C GLU A 76 4.03 12.92 -17.67
N LEU A 77 3.09 12.28 -16.98
CA LEU A 77 1.76 12.01 -17.50
C LEU A 77 0.98 13.30 -17.81
N LYS A 78 1.02 14.28 -16.89
CA LYS A 78 0.38 15.59 -17.08
C LYS A 78 1.03 16.39 -18.22
N ALA A 79 2.34 16.25 -18.43
CA ALA A 79 3.05 16.93 -19.52
C ALA A 79 2.60 16.47 -20.93
N MET A 80 2.06 15.25 -21.06
CA MET A 80 1.59 14.70 -22.35
C MET A 80 0.23 15.27 -22.83
N LYS A 81 -0.33 16.29 -22.15
CA LYS A 81 -1.58 16.98 -22.50
C LYS A 81 -2.79 16.04 -22.73
N ILE A 82 -2.82 14.90 -22.05
CA ILE A 82 -3.97 14.00 -22.06
C ILE A 82 -5.06 14.64 -21.19
N SER A 83 -6.30 14.65 -21.65
CA SER A 83 -7.45 15.15 -20.87
C SER A 83 -7.78 14.17 -19.74
N LEU A 84 -6.99 14.23 -18.68
CA LEU A 84 -7.18 13.48 -17.45
C LEU A 84 -7.69 14.44 -16.36
N PRO A 85 -8.52 13.95 -15.42
CA PRO A 85 -8.79 14.70 -14.21
C PRO A 85 -7.49 14.92 -13.43
N ASP A 86 -7.47 15.95 -12.58
CA ASP A 86 -6.33 16.21 -11.71
C ASP A 86 -6.16 15.08 -10.69
N LEU A 87 -5.26 14.14 -11.03
CA LEU A 87 -4.87 13.04 -10.16
C LEU A 87 -3.77 13.51 -9.22
N ASN A 88 -3.99 13.29 -7.92
CA ASN A 88 -2.98 13.44 -6.88
C ASN A 88 -2.44 12.07 -6.43
N PHE A 89 -1.36 12.08 -5.65
CA PHE A 89 -0.76 10.86 -5.10
C PHE A 89 -1.78 9.93 -4.38
N PRO A 90 -2.67 10.41 -3.49
CA PRO A 90 -3.64 9.55 -2.82
C PRO A 90 -4.61 8.87 -3.79
N ASP A 91 -5.00 9.57 -4.86
CA ASP A 91 -5.92 9.05 -5.87
C ASP A 91 -5.29 7.90 -6.65
N VAL A 92 -4.00 8.04 -6.99
CA VAL A 92 -3.21 6.98 -7.65
C VAL A 92 -3.08 5.74 -6.76
N MET A 93 -2.84 5.93 -5.47
CA MET A 93 -2.71 4.82 -4.52
C MET A 93 -4.04 4.12 -4.22
N SER A 94 -5.15 4.82 -4.41
CA SER A 94 -6.50 4.30 -4.19
C SER A 94 -7.07 3.52 -5.39
N ASP A 95 -8.25 2.93 -5.22
CA ASP A 95 -8.98 2.24 -6.30
C ASP A 95 -9.51 3.23 -7.38
N VAL A 96 -9.40 4.54 -7.12
CA VAL A 96 -9.84 5.59 -8.05
C VAL A 96 -9.01 5.57 -9.33
N LEU A 97 -7.73 5.21 -9.27
CA LEU A 97 -6.87 5.14 -10.45
C LEU A 97 -7.44 4.24 -11.55
N GLU A 98 -7.70 2.96 -11.24
CA GLU A 98 -8.25 1.98 -12.21
C GLU A 98 -9.59 2.47 -12.78
N SER A 99 -10.37 3.06 -11.89
CA SER A 99 -11.63 3.69 -12.21
C SER A 99 -11.50 4.84 -13.22
N VAL A 100 -10.53 5.74 -13.04
CA VAL A 100 -10.27 6.88 -13.94
C VAL A 100 -9.68 6.38 -15.26
N ILE A 101 -8.79 5.40 -15.22
CA ILE A 101 -8.22 4.78 -16.42
C ILE A 101 -9.35 4.24 -17.30
N ASN A 102 -10.27 3.46 -16.72
CA ASN A 102 -11.34 2.84 -17.50
C ASN A 102 -12.36 3.85 -18.06
N GLU A 103 -12.55 4.98 -17.38
CA GLU A 103 -13.53 6.00 -17.82
C GLU A 103 -12.94 6.95 -18.88
N TYR A 104 -11.68 7.35 -18.72
CA TYR A 104 -11.06 8.40 -19.53
C TYR A 104 -10.04 7.89 -20.54
N LEU A 105 -9.28 6.84 -20.20
CA LEU A 105 -8.19 6.34 -21.04
C LEU A 105 -8.60 5.17 -21.94
N ASP A 106 -9.55 4.32 -21.52
CA ASP A 106 -10.03 3.20 -22.36
C ASP A 106 -10.59 3.66 -23.72
N PRO A 107 -11.43 4.72 -23.82
CA PRO A 107 -11.96 5.17 -25.11
C PRO A 107 -10.88 5.64 -26.09
N ILE A 108 -9.76 6.16 -25.58
CA ILE A 108 -8.65 6.72 -26.36
C ILE A 108 -7.40 5.82 -26.32
N PHE A 109 -7.53 4.57 -25.86
CA PHE A 109 -6.36 3.72 -25.59
C PHE A 109 -5.49 3.49 -26.83
N HIS A 110 -6.10 3.45 -28.01
CA HIS A 110 -5.40 3.27 -29.29
C HIS A 110 -4.59 4.50 -29.70
N THR A 111 -5.00 5.72 -29.31
CA THR A 111 -4.30 6.97 -29.64
C THR A 111 -3.19 7.33 -28.65
N LEU A 112 -3.14 6.68 -27.49
CA LEU A 112 -2.11 6.90 -26.48
C LEU A 112 -0.73 6.46 -26.97
N THR A 113 0.25 7.34 -26.80
CA THR A 113 1.68 7.07 -27.03
C THR A 113 2.14 5.87 -26.21
N THR A 114 3.07 5.09 -26.76
CA THR A 114 3.73 3.97 -26.06
C THR A 114 4.28 4.38 -24.69
N LYS A 115 4.89 5.57 -24.61
CA LYS A 115 5.38 6.17 -23.36
C LYS A 115 4.27 6.37 -22.31
N ALA A 116 3.09 6.85 -22.71
CA ALA A 116 1.97 7.04 -21.78
C ALA A 116 1.44 5.70 -21.25
N LYS A 117 1.39 4.67 -22.10
CA LYS A 117 1.01 3.31 -21.71
C LYS A 117 2.01 2.69 -20.73
N GLN A 118 3.32 2.92 -20.95
CA GLN A 118 4.38 2.49 -20.04
C GLN A 118 4.23 3.16 -18.66
N ILE A 119 4.12 4.48 -18.60
CA ILE A 119 3.90 5.22 -17.34
C ILE A 119 2.66 4.70 -16.60
N LEU A 120 1.59 4.39 -17.33
CA LEU A 120 0.39 3.83 -16.72
C LEU A 120 0.62 2.45 -16.10
N SER A 121 1.41 1.61 -16.76
CA SER A 121 1.84 0.31 -16.26
C SER A 121 2.71 0.48 -15.01
N ASP A 122 3.63 1.45 -15.01
CA ASP A 122 4.48 1.78 -13.87
C ASP A 122 3.66 2.23 -12.66
N LEU A 123 2.66 3.11 -12.85
CA LEU A 123 1.75 3.52 -11.77
C LEU A 123 0.98 2.33 -11.16
N LYS A 124 0.52 1.39 -11.99
CA LYS A 124 -0.10 0.13 -11.52
C LYS A 124 0.91 -0.73 -10.76
N PHE A 125 2.16 -0.77 -11.22
CA PHE A 125 3.23 -1.50 -10.55
C PHE A 125 3.56 -0.90 -9.18
N PHE A 126 3.71 0.42 -9.04
CA PHE A 126 3.98 1.07 -7.75
C PHE A 126 2.88 0.80 -6.72
N ARG A 127 1.61 0.79 -7.14
CA ARG A 127 0.50 0.42 -6.26
C ARG A 127 0.59 -1.02 -5.77
N LYS A 128 0.99 -1.96 -6.64
CA LYS A 128 1.26 -3.36 -6.23
C LYS A 128 2.47 -3.43 -5.31
N LEU A 129 3.55 -2.74 -5.64
CA LEU A 129 4.79 -2.72 -4.89
C LEU A 129 4.59 -2.19 -3.46
N SER A 130 3.79 -1.14 -3.29
CA SER A 130 3.42 -0.60 -1.96
C SER A 130 2.68 -1.65 -1.11
N LYS A 131 1.77 -2.44 -1.71
CA LYS A 131 1.10 -3.55 -1.02
C LYS A 131 2.07 -4.69 -0.69
N TYR A 132 2.98 -5.01 -1.61
CA TYR A 132 4.00 -6.05 -1.41
C TYR A 132 4.96 -5.69 -0.29
N LEU A 133 5.33 -4.42 -0.14
CA LEU A 133 6.16 -3.96 0.98
C LEU A 133 5.55 -4.31 2.33
N LEU A 134 4.22 -4.21 2.47
CA LEU A 134 3.52 -4.46 3.74
C LEU A 134 3.19 -5.93 3.98
N ASN A 135 3.10 -6.75 2.93
CA ASN A 135 2.55 -8.10 3.01
C ASN A 135 3.61 -9.20 2.82
N TYR A 136 4.72 -8.91 2.15
CA TYR A 136 5.79 -9.88 1.90
C TYR A 136 7.03 -9.62 2.76
N ASP A 137 7.82 -10.68 2.93
CA ASP A 137 9.14 -10.63 3.56
C ASP A 137 10.15 -9.83 2.69
N CYS A 138 11.27 -9.45 3.30
CA CYS A 138 12.31 -8.65 2.66
C CYS A 138 12.94 -9.35 1.44
N VAL A 139 13.08 -10.68 1.48
CA VAL A 139 13.67 -11.47 0.39
C VAL A 139 12.72 -11.53 -0.80
N THR A 140 11.46 -11.93 -0.59
CA THR A 140 10.46 -12.00 -1.65
C THR A 140 10.21 -10.62 -2.26
N PHE A 141 10.13 -9.57 -1.43
CA PHE A 141 9.99 -8.20 -1.92
C PHE A 141 11.16 -7.81 -2.84
N TYR A 142 12.40 -8.06 -2.41
CA TYR A 142 13.59 -7.76 -3.21
C TYR A 142 13.60 -8.55 -4.53
N ARG A 143 13.24 -9.84 -4.49
CA ARG A 143 13.17 -10.68 -5.71
C ARG A 143 12.14 -10.16 -6.71
N VAL A 144 10.96 -9.73 -6.27
CA VAL A 144 9.95 -9.15 -7.16
C VAL A 144 10.48 -7.87 -7.84
N LEU A 145 11.16 -7.05 -7.07
CA LEU A 145 11.73 -5.78 -7.50
C LEU A 145 12.94 -5.97 -8.45
N ASP A 146 13.79 -6.96 -8.20
CA ASP A 146 14.89 -7.34 -9.09
C ASP A 146 14.39 -8.01 -10.38
N THR A 147 13.37 -8.86 -10.29
CA THR A 147 12.71 -9.45 -11.47
C THR A 147 12.12 -8.36 -12.37
N PHE A 148 11.54 -7.32 -11.78
CA PHE A 148 11.03 -6.19 -12.53
C PHE A 148 12.16 -5.44 -13.25
N ARG A 149 13.26 -5.14 -12.55
CA ARG A 149 14.45 -4.52 -13.14
C ARG A 149 15.03 -5.32 -14.31
N ASN A 150 15.09 -6.64 -14.16
CA ASN A 150 15.63 -7.54 -15.18
C ASN A 150 14.68 -7.76 -16.37
N ASN A 151 13.36 -7.58 -16.18
CA ASN A 151 12.40 -7.63 -17.29
C ASN A 151 12.33 -6.30 -18.06
N ASP A 152 12.55 -5.17 -17.38
CA ASP A 152 12.52 -3.82 -17.97
C ASP A 152 13.76 -3.47 -18.79
N VAL A 153 14.80 -4.31 -18.84
CA VAL A 153 15.94 -4.11 -19.76
C VAL A 153 15.51 -3.99 -21.23
N ASN A 154 14.34 -4.53 -21.59
CA ASN A 154 13.77 -4.43 -22.95
C ASN A 154 12.71 -3.33 -23.10
N ASN A 155 12.21 -2.76 -21.99
CA ASN A 155 11.20 -1.70 -21.95
C ASN A 155 11.67 -0.68 -20.91
N VAL A 156 12.44 0.31 -21.34
CA VAL A 156 13.16 1.24 -20.46
C VAL A 156 12.17 2.13 -19.69
N SER A 157 11.59 1.62 -18.60
CA SER A 157 10.80 2.41 -17.67
C SER A 157 11.71 3.45 -17.02
N GLY A 158 11.52 4.72 -17.40
CA GLY A 158 12.45 5.79 -17.09
C GLY A 158 12.68 6.01 -15.59
N TRP A 159 11.70 5.65 -14.75
CA TRP A 159 11.76 5.82 -13.30
C TRP A 159 12.86 4.99 -12.62
N VAL A 160 13.30 3.88 -13.22
CA VAL A 160 14.36 3.03 -12.65
C VAL A 160 15.70 3.79 -12.58
N PHE A 161 15.92 4.72 -13.52
CA PHE A 161 17.12 5.55 -13.60
C PHE A 161 16.98 6.88 -12.85
N LEU A 162 15.80 7.19 -12.31
CA LEU A 162 15.63 8.36 -11.47
C LEU A 162 16.30 8.15 -10.10
N PRO A 163 16.73 9.23 -9.42
CA PRO A 163 17.27 9.13 -8.06
C PRO A 163 16.31 8.45 -7.07
N CYS A 164 15.00 8.58 -7.29
CA CYS A 164 13.99 7.87 -6.50
C CYS A 164 14.05 6.35 -6.71
N GLY A 165 14.30 5.90 -7.94
CA GLY A 165 14.47 4.50 -8.30
C GLY A 165 15.70 3.92 -7.61
N GLU A 166 16.87 4.55 -7.81
CA GLU A 166 18.11 4.11 -7.17
C GLU A 166 18.00 4.01 -5.64
N SER A 167 17.37 5.02 -5.01
CA SER A 167 17.09 5.02 -3.58
C SER A 167 16.23 3.82 -3.16
N LEU A 168 15.18 3.52 -3.93
CA LEU A 168 14.29 2.38 -3.69
C LEU A 168 15.04 1.03 -3.77
N PHE A 169 15.87 0.82 -4.79
CA PHE A 169 16.71 -0.38 -4.90
C PHE A 169 17.72 -0.48 -3.76
N ARG A 170 18.40 0.62 -3.41
CA ARG A 170 19.38 0.66 -2.32
C ARG A 170 18.74 0.34 -0.97
N HIS A 171 17.57 0.93 -0.67
CA HIS A 171 16.88 0.64 0.58
C HIS A 171 16.30 -0.78 0.60
N ALA A 172 15.92 -1.36 -0.53
CA ALA A 172 15.53 -2.76 -0.61
C ALA A 172 16.72 -3.71 -0.33
N ASP A 173 17.91 -3.42 -0.88
CA ASP A 173 19.13 -4.19 -0.61
C ASP A 173 19.54 -4.09 0.86
N ASN A 174 19.44 -2.90 1.47
CA ASN A 174 19.70 -2.68 2.89
C ASN A 174 18.73 -3.44 3.83
N ARG A 175 17.57 -3.89 3.36
CA ARG A 175 16.66 -4.77 4.15
C ARG A 175 17.15 -6.21 4.17
N LEU A 176 17.85 -6.62 3.12
CA LEU A 176 18.42 -7.96 2.97
C LEU A 176 19.76 -8.06 3.69
N LYS A 177 20.58 -7.03 3.48
CA LYS A 177 21.88 -6.85 4.10
C LYS A 177 21.69 -5.76 5.15
N GLN A 178 21.38 -6.09 6.41
CA GLN A 178 21.52 -5.10 7.48
C GLN A 178 23.01 -4.80 7.72
N ILE A 179 23.62 -4.12 6.75
CA ILE A 179 24.98 -3.63 6.82
C ILE A 179 24.94 -2.38 7.71
N GLU A 180 25.36 -2.59 8.96
CA GLU A 180 26.23 -1.66 9.68
C GLU A 180 25.70 -0.32 10.17
N LYS A 181 24.43 -0.17 10.57
CA LYS A 181 24.06 0.96 11.46
C LYS A 181 24.40 0.76 12.94
N LYS A 182 25.09 -0.34 13.30
CA LYS A 182 25.74 -0.49 14.62
C LYS A 182 27.24 -0.09 14.60
N LYS A 183 27.83 0.30 13.47
CA LYS A 183 29.29 0.56 13.38
C LYS A 183 29.75 1.99 13.74
N GLU A 184 28.87 2.97 13.95
CA GLU A 184 29.32 4.30 14.42
C GLU A 184 29.53 4.39 15.94
N GLU A 185 29.04 3.44 16.74
CA GLU A 185 29.31 3.40 18.20
C GLU A 185 30.38 2.37 18.60
N LYS A 186 30.87 1.53 17.68
CA LYS A 186 31.90 0.52 17.96
C LYS A 186 32.99 0.49 16.88
N LYS A 187 33.64 1.62 16.64
CA LYS A 187 35.00 1.63 16.04
C LYS A 187 36.04 1.57 17.15
N GLU A 188 36.07 0.46 17.86
CA GLU A 188 37.29 -0.04 18.49
C GLU A 188 37.12 -1.54 18.78
N ARG A 189 37.95 -2.33 18.09
CA ARG A 189 38.36 -3.73 18.35
C ARG A 189 37.84 -4.81 17.41
N SER A 190 38.84 -5.62 17.05
CA SER A 190 38.87 -6.97 16.46
C SER A 190 38.64 -7.12 14.97
N VAL A 191 39.79 -7.15 14.27
CA VAL A 191 40.15 -8.18 13.29
C VAL A 191 39.82 -9.55 13.88
N ASN A 192 38.83 -10.24 13.31
CA ASN A 192 38.73 -11.70 13.19
C ASN A 192 37.46 -12.01 12.39
N GLY A 193 37.57 -12.96 11.44
CA GLY A 193 36.48 -13.39 10.58
C GLY A 193 35.35 -14.00 11.37
N VAL A 194 34.39 -13.16 11.74
CA VAL A 194 33.10 -13.56 12.28
C VAL A 194 32.16 -13.62 11.09
N GLU A 195 31.60 -14.81 10.85
CA GLU A 195 30.47 -15.00 9.95
C GLU A 195 29.46 -13.89 10.23
N GLU A 196 29.35 -12.96 9.28
CA GLU A 196 28.45 -11.82 9.37
C GLU A 196 27.05 -12.41 9.51
N GLU A 197 26.50 -12.39 10.73
CA GLU A 197 25.10 -12.73 10.95
C GLU A 197 24.29 -11.79 10.05
N MET A 198 23.86 -12.33 8.90
CA MET A 198 22.98 -11.69 7.94
C MET A 198 21.63 -11.48 8.62
N GLY A 199 21.54 -10.43 9.44
CA GLY A 199 20.30 -10.00 10.04
C GLY A 199 19.39 -9.50 8.94
N MET A 200 18.53 -10.38 8.42
CA MET A 200 17.45 -9.96 7.55
C MET A 200 16.49 -9.09 8.36
N GLU A 201 15.92 -8.06 7.74
CA GLU A 201 14.89 -7.27 8.42
C GLU A 201 13.65 -8.14 8.71
N GLU A 202 13.34 -8.29 9.99
CA GLU A 202 12.09 -8.90 10.45
C GLU A 202 10.90 -7.96 10.21
N SER A 203 9.73 -8.53 9.88
CA SER A 203 8.53 -7.73 9.73
C SER A 203 8.02 -7.26 11.11
N PRO A 204 7.73 -5.96 11.30
CA PRO A 204 7.30 -5.43 12.59
C PRO A 204 5.95 -6.00 13.07
N LYS A 205 5.17 -6.61 12.15
CA LYS A 205 3.89 -7.25 12.48
C LYS A 205 4.07 -8.52 13.31
N TRP A 206 5.12 -9.31 13.05
CA TRP A 206 5.32 -10.59 13.73
C TRP A 206 5.67 -10.41 15.20
N ASN A 207 6.50 -9.41 15.52
CA ASN A 207 6.90 -9.12 16.90
C ASN A 207 5.71 -8.66 17.76
N ILE A 208 4.77 -7.91 17.17
CA ILE A 208 3.57 -7.47 17.89
C ILE A 208 2.60 -8.64 18.03
N LEU A 209 2.43 -9.45 16.98
CA LEU A 209 1.59 -10.64 17.04
C LEU A 209 2.09 -11.63 18.10
N SER A 210 3.40 -11.86 18.21
CA SER A 210 3.96 -12.72 19.24
C SER A 210 3.68 -12.18 20.64
N ASN A 211 3.82 -10.87 20.85
CA ASN A 211 3.53 -10.26 22.15
C ASN A 211 2.05 -10.42 22.53
N VAL A 212 1.15 -10.18 21.58
CA VAL A 212 -0.30 -10.34 21.80
C VAL A 212 -0.67 -11.80 22.06
N LEU A 213 -0.05 -12.74 21.34
CA LEU A 213 -0.28 -14.17 21.57
C LEU A 213 0.22 -14.60 22.96
N SER A 214 1.39 -14.13 23.39
CA SER A 214 1.91 -14.38 24.73
C SER A 214 0.99 -13.80 25.81
N GLU A 215 0.52 -12.55 25.64
CA GLU A 215 -0.43 -11.91 26.56
C GLU A 215 -1.74 -12.69 26.67
N ILE A 216 -2.28 -13.17 25.54
CA ILE A 216 -3.50 -13.99 25.54
C ILE A 216 -3.27 -15.34 26.23
N MET A 217 -2.09 -15.95 26.06
CA MET A 217 -1.74 -17.21 26.72
C MET A 217 -1.63 -17.02 28.24
N GLU A 218 -0.91 -16.00 28.70
CA GLU A 218 -0.81 -15.65 30.11
C GLU A 218 -2.18 -15.29 30.72
N GLY A 219 -3.01 -14.53 29.99
CA GLY A 219 -4.36 -14.18 30.41
C GLY A 219 -5.31 -15.38 30.53
N ARG A 220 -5.06 -16.48 29.80
CA ARG A 220 -5.82 -17.73 29.95
C ARG A 220 -5.42 -18.49 31.22
N ASP A 221 -4.13 -18.54 31.53
CA ASP A 221 -3.64 -19.25 32.72
C ASP A 221 -4.10 -18.58 34.03
N VAL A 222 -4.31 -17.25 34.02
CA VAL A 222 -4.84 -16.49 35.16
C VAL A 222 -6.35 -16.73 35.39
N MET A 223 -7.10 -17.16 34.35
CA MET A 223 -8.54 -17.44 34.44
C MET A 223 -8.86 -18.90 34.82
N ASP A 224 -7.86 -19.78 34.94
CA ASP A 224 -8.01 -21.16 35.39
C ASP A 224 -7.35 -21.51 36.76
N PRO A 225 -7.51 -20.71 37.85
CA PRO A 225 -7.00 -21.12 39.16
C PRO A 225 -7.96 -22.07 39.92
N GLY A 226 -8.93 -22.71 39.26
CA GLY A 226 -9.97 -23.46 39.96
C GLY A 226 -10.78 -24.43 39.11
N ARG A 227 -10.14 -25.51 38.64
CA ARG A 227 -10.80 -26.80 38.42
C ARG A 227 -10.25 -27.83 39.41
N VAL A 228 -10.85 -27.85 40.60
CA VAL A 228 -10.95 -29.04 41.49
C VAL A 228 -12.42 -29.23 41.78
#